data_AF-A0A7Y2ZUH6-F1
#
_entry.id   AF-A0A7Y2ZUH6-F1
#
_cell.length_a   1.000
_cell.length_b   1.000
_cell.length_c   1.000
_cell.angle_alpha   90.00
_cell.angle_beta   90.00
_cell.angle_gamma   90.00
#
_symmetry.space_group_name_H-M   'P 1'
#
loop_
_entity.id
_entity.type
_entity.pdbx_description
1 polymer ?
#
loop_
_entity_poly.entity_id
_entity_poly.type
_entity_poly.pdbx_seq_one_letter_code
_entity_poly.pdbx_strand_id
1 'polypeptide(L)'
;MKNSNQSIIGAFGYYLFILGFIFVLTGCKDEPKKEETSKTETEEVVVVNYVYWNVKAISTDGKRSLDVKAFNSEGKSLDIMAVQDSDQDMFLDVKAILDGEKLPVKILVNDEQFAPVSVISDNGNVYSLNA
;
A
#
# COMPACT_ATOMS: atom_id res chain seq x y z
N MET A 1 -8.46 32.72 -65.09
CA MET A 1 -9.50 32.86 -64.05
C MET A 1 -9.17 31.87 -62.94
N LYS A 2 -8.78 32.36 -61.75
CA LYS A 2 -8.30 31.54 -60.63
C LYS A 2 -9.46 31.37 -59.66
N ASN A 3 -9.88 30.13 -59.45
CA ASN A 3 -11.17 29.79 -58.84
C ASN A 3 -11.19 30.12 -57.34
N SER A 4 -12.10 31.00 -56.94
CA SER A 4 -12.29 31.54 -55.59
C SER A 4 -12.73 30.51 -54.52
N ASN A 5 -12.98 29.26 -54.90
CA ASN A 5 -13.58 28.25 -54.02
C ASN A 5 -12.58 27.46 -53.17
N GLN A 6 -11.27 27.54 -53.46
CA GLN A 6 -10.25 26.84 -52.66
C GLN A 6 -10.01 27.47 -51.27
N SER A 7 -10.24 28.77 -51.10
CA SER A 7 -9.97 29.45 -49.82
C SER A 7 -11.09 29.28 -48.78
N ILE A 8 -12.32 29.00 -49.23
CA ILE A 8 -13.49 28.86 -48.36
C ILE A 8 -13.51 27.47 -47.69
N ILE A 9 -13.08 26.43 -48.42
CA ILE A 9 -13.08 25.03 -47.93
C ILE A 9 -12.07 24.84 -46.78
N GLY A 10 -10.92 25.51 -46.83
CA GLY A 10 -9.92 25.46 -45.75
C GLY A 10 -10.38 26.17 -44.47
N ALA A 11 -11.08 27.30 -44.61
CA ALA A 11 -11.63 28.05 -43.47
C ALA A 11 -12.77 27.27 -42.78
N PHE A 12 -13.65 26.62 -43.55
CA PHE A 12 -14.70 25.76 -42.99
C PHE A 12 -14.13 24.53 -42.28
N GLY A 13 -13.09 23.90 -42.82
CA GLY A 13 -12.41 22.78 -42.17
C GLY A 13 -11.76 23.17 -40.83
N TYR A 14 -11.15 24.35 -40.78
CA TYR A 14 -10.55 24.87 -39.54
C TYR A 14 -11.59 25.18 -38.46
N TYR A 15 -12.73 25.78 -38.85
CA TYR A 15 -13.83 26.03 -37.92
C TYR A 15 -14.48 24.74 -37.39
N LEU A 16 -14.60 23.71 -38.24
CA LEU A 16 -15.05 22.37 -37.83
C LEU A 16 -14.08 21.71 -36.83
N PHE A 17 -12.77 21.86 -37.05
CA PHE A 17 -11.75 21.39 -36.11
C PHE A 17 -11.78 22.11 -34.77
N ILE A 18 -11.96 23.44 -34.75
CA ILE A 18 -12.09 24.22 -33.51
C ILE A 18 -13.37 23.88 -32.76
N LEU A 19 -14.50 23.71 -33.44
CA LEU A 19 -15.77 23.29 -32.82
C LEU A 19 -15.67 21.89 -32.20
N GLY A 20 -14.98 20.96 -32.84
CA GLY A 20 -14.71 19.63 -32.28
C GLY A 20 -13.82 19.68 -31.03
N PHE A 21 -12.80 20.55 -31.01
CA PHE A 21 -11.91 20.71 -29.86
C PHE A 21 -12.61 21.33 -28.65
N ILE A 22 -13.54 22.27 -28.87
CA ILE A 22 -14.38 22.84 -27.80
C ILE A 22 -15.27 21.76 -27.17
N PHE A 23 -15.83 20.85 -27.98
CA PHE A 23 -16.68 19.76 -27.47
C PHE A 23 -15.91 18.79 -26.57
N VAL A 24 -14.65 18.50 -26.88
CA VAL A 24 -13.75 17.66 -26.04
C VAL A 24 -13.41 18.36 -24.72
N LEU A 25 -13.22 19.68 -24.72
CA LEU A 25 -12.92 20.44 -23.50
C LEU A 25 -14.14 20.64 -22.58
N THR A 26 -15.36 20.56 -23.11
CA THR A 26 -16.60 20.59 -22.30
C THR A 26 -17.07 19.21 -21.81
N GLY A 27 -16.41 18.12 -22.23
CA GLY A 27 -16.76 16.74 -21.87
C GLY A 27 -16.44 16.33 -20.42
N CYS A 28 -15.84 17.20 -19.61
CA CYS A 28 -15.68 17.00 -18.16
C CYS A 28 -16.28 18.19 -17.42
N LYS A 29 -17.61 18.29 -17.41
CA LYS A 29 -18.38 19.12 -16.47
C LYS A 29 -19.43 18.33 -15.71
N ASP A 30 -19.19 17.03 -15.54
CA ASP A 30 -19.75 16.35 -14.38
C ASP A 30 -18.89 16.75 -13.19
N GLU A 31 -19.26 17.88 -12.56
CA GLU A 31 -18.85 18.10 -11.18
C GLU A 31 -19.26 16.85 -10.42
N PRO A 32 -18.36 16.18 -9.66
CA PRO A 32 -18.80 15.14 -8.76
C PRO A 32 -19.86 15.77 -7.88
N LYS A 33 -21.09 15.29 -8.02
CA LYS A 33 -22.23 15.71 -7.22
C LYS A 33 -21.71 15.69 -5.78
N LYS A 34 -21.60 16.87 -5.18
CA LYS A 34 -21.14 17.04 -3.81
C LYS A 34 -22.15 16.26 -2.99
N GLU A 35 -21.82 15.01 -2.67
CA GLU A 35 -22.52 14.29 -1.62
C GLU A 35 -22.52 15.24 -0.45
N GLU A 36 -23.73 15.51 0.05
CA GLU A 36 -23.90 16.20 1.30
C GLU A 36 -22.88 15.61 2.25
N THR A 37 -22.05 16.47 2.84
CA THR A 37 -21.09 16.09 3.85
C THR A 37 -21.87 15.39 4.94
N SER A 38 -21.97 14.06 4.82
CA SER A 38 -22.31 13.17 5.91
C SER A 38 -21.35 13.60 6.99
N LYS A 39 -21.93 14.08 8.09
CA LYS A 39 -21.18 14.43 9.28
C LYS A 39 -20.15 13.32 9.45
N THR A 40 -18.88 13.69 9.64
CA THR A 40 -17.89 12.76 10.16
C THR A 40 -18.46 12.28 11.49
N GLU A 41 -19.20 11.18 11.44
CA GLU A 41 -19.42 10.31 12.58
C GLU A 41 -18.00 9.96 12.98
N THR A 42 -17.59 10.47 14.13
CA THR A 42 -16.39 9.99 14.80
C THR A 42 -16.61 8.50 14.94
N GLU A 43 -16.05 7.71 14.02
CA GLU A 43 -16.06 6.26 14.11
C GLU A 43 -15.54 5.94 15.50
N GLU A 44 -16.37 5.29 16.32
CA GLU A 44 -15.91 4.77 17.60
C GLU A 44 -14.66 3.94 17.30
N VAL A 45 -13.55 4.28 17.97
CA VAL A 45 -12.32 3.50 17.86
C VAL A 45 -12.67 2.09 18.31
N VAL A 46 -12.88 1.18 17.36
CA VAL A 46 -13.15 -0.22 17.64
C VAL A 46 -11.92 -0.74 18.36
N VAL A 47 -12.07 -1.00 19.66
CA VAL A 47 -10.99 -1.54 20.49
C VAL A 47 -10.82 -3.00 20.08
N VAL A 48 -9.87 -3.26 19.19
CA VAL A 48 -9.50 -4.61 18.77
C VAL A 48 -8.60 -5.25 19.83
N ASN A 49 -9.04 -6.38 20.38
CA ASN A 49 -8.21 -7.19 21.25
C ASN A 49 -7.34 -8.14 20.40
N TYR A 50 -6.07 -8.30 20.78
CA TYR A 50 -5.14 -9.12 20.03
C TYR A 50 -4.60 -10.28 20.85
N VAL A 51 -4.55 -11.47 20.24
CA VAL A 51 -3.83 -12.64 20.74
C VAL A 51 -2.48 -12.72 20.04
N TYR A 52 -1.43 -13.03 20.80
CA TYR A 52 -0.06 -13.10 20.31
C TYR A 52 0.47 -14.52 20.37
N TRP A 53 1.05 -14.98 19.26
CA TRP A 53 1.60 -16.31 19.10
C TRP A 53 3.10 -16.24 18.80
N ASN A 54 3.86 -17.17 19.38
CA ASN A 54 5.30 -17.27 19.14
C ASN A 54 5.57 -17.69 17.69
N VAL A 55 6.42 -16.94 17.00
CA VAL A 55 7.02 -17.37 15.72
C VAL A 55 8.39 -17.96 16.00
N LYS A 56 8.62 -19.19 15.54
CA LYS A 56 9.90 -19.89 15.69
C LYS A 56 10.36 -20.45 14.36
N ALA A 57 11.66 -20.40 14.12
CA ALA A 57 12.27 -21.14 13.02
C ALA A 57 12.51 -22.58 13.46
N ILE A 58 12.48 -23.51 12.51
CA ILE A 58 12.81 -24.91 12.74
C ILE A 58 14.13 -25.19 12.04
N SER A 59 15.07 -25.81 12.75
CA SER A 59 16.35 -26.21 12.16
C SER A 59 16.14 -27.15 10.97
N THR A 60 17.09 -27.17 10.05
CA THR A 60 16.99 -27.99 8.82
C THR A 60 16.88 -29.49 9.09
N ASP A 61 17.33 -29.96 10.26
CA ASP A 61 17.17 -31.34 10.73
C ASP A 61 15.85 -31.61 11.48
N GLY A 62 15.03 -30.59 11.70
CA GLY A 62 13.74 -30.66 12.42
C GLY A 62 13.85 -30.81 13.94
N LYS A 63 15.06 -30.81 14.51
CA LYS A 63 15.25 -31.20 15.92
C LYS A 63 15.19 -30.04 16.90
N ARG A 64 15.36 -28.80 16.45
CA ARG A 64 15.44 -27.61 17.32
C ARG A 64 14.53 -26.51 16.79
N SER A 65 13.86 -25.82 17.71
CA SER A 65 13.21 -24.55 17.44
C SER A 65 14.14 -23.40 17.81
N LEU A 66 14.23 -22.39 16.95
CA LEU A 66 15.03 -21.19 17.15
C LEU A 66 14.12 -19.98 17.25
N ASP A 67 14.52 -19.00 18.05
CA ASP A 67 13.77 -17.76 18.19
C ASP A 67 14.03 -16.87 16.98
N VAL A 68 12.95 -16.38 16.35
CA VAL A 68 13.08 -15.38 15.29
C VAL A 68 13.06 -13.99 15.92
N LYS A 69 14.12 -13.22 15.71
CA LYS A 69 14.27 -11.84 16.21
C LYS A 69 14.66 -10.91 15.08
N ALA A 70 14.23 -9.65 15.16
CA ALA A 70 14.83 -8.59 14.37
C ALA A 70 15.76 -7.74 15.23
N PHE A 71 16.70 -7.03 14.61
CA PHE A 71 17.64 -6.15 15.32
C PHE A 71 17.64 -4.78 14.68
N ASN A 72 17.38 -3.74 15.47
CA ASN A 72 17.45 -2.37 14.99
C ASN A 72 18.92 -1.92 14.83
N SER A 73 19.12 -0.70 14.33
CA SER A 73 20.45 -0.11 14.13
C SER A 73 21.29 0.03 15.42
N GLU A 74 20.65 0.02 16.58
CA GLU A 74 21.30 0.08 17.90
C GLU A 74 21.63 -1.31 18.47
N GLY A 75 21.22 -2.38 17.77
CA GLY A 75 21.36 -3.76 18.22
C GLY A 75 20.29 -4.21 19.23
N LYS A 76 19.26 -3.41 19.51
CA LYS A 76 18.09 -3.83 20.31
C LYS A 76 17.33 -4.89 19.53
N SER A 77 17.06 -6.03 20.18
CA SER A 77 16.25 -7.10 19.62
C SER A 77 14.76 -6.75 19.69
N LEU A 78 14.02 -7.04 18.63
CA LEU A 78 12.57 -6.94 18.54
C LEU A 78 11.98 -8.35 18.44
N ASP A 79 10.90 -8.59 19.17
CA ASP A 79 10.17 -9.85 19.13
C ASP A 79 9.37 -9.95 17.83
N ILE A 80 9.48 -11.09 17.15
CA ILE A 80 8.64 -11.42 16.01
C ILE A 80 7.51 -12.33 16.48
N MET A 81 6.28 -11.85 16.35
CA MET A 81 5.08 -12.51 16.83
C MET A 81 4.05 -12.60 15.71
N ALA A 82 3.24 -13.65 15.71
CA ALA A 82 2.04 -13.68 14.90
C ALA A 82 0.90 -13.07 15.73
N VAL A 83 0.19 -12.13 15.14
CA VAL A 83 -0.84 -11.33 15.77
C VAL A 83 -2.18 -11.71 15.17
N GLN A 84 -3.11 -12.09 16.03
CA GLN A 84 -4.48 -12.44 15.67
C GLN A 84 -5.42 -11.44 16.33
N ASP A 85 -6.33 -10.88 15.55
CA ASP A 85 -7.49 -10.18 16.11
C ASP A 85 -8.39 -11.23 16.79
N SER A 86 -8.73 -11.05 18.06
CA SER A 86 -9.45 -12.05 18.85
C SER A 86 -10.83 -12.38 18.30
N ASP A 87 -11.40 -11.50 17.49
CA ASP A 87 -12.74 -11.67 16.93
C ASP A 87 -12.71 -12.43 15.59
N GLN A 88 -11.51 -12.82 15.12
CA GLN A 88 -11.34 -13.64 13.92
C GLN A 88 -10.39 -14.82 14.14
N ASP A 89 -10.72 -15.95 13.51
CA ASP A 89 -10.01 -17.22 13.73
C ASP A 89 -9.12 -17.65 12.54
N MET A 90 -9.09 -16.84 11.47
CA MET A 90 -8.58 -17.30 10.17
C MET A 90 -7.22 -16.72 9.78
N PHE A 91 -6.84 -15.58 10.33
CA PHE A 91 -5.68 -14.81 9.88
C PHE A 91 -4.72 -14.51 11.03
N LEU A 92 -3.44 -14.73 10.75
CA LEU A 92 -2.33 -14.42 11.64
C LEU A 92 -1.37 -13.52 10.87
N ASP A 93 -1.18 -12.29 11.33
CA ASP A 93 -0.25 -11.34 10.72
C ASP A 93 1.08 -11.37 11.47
N VAL A 94 2.18 -11.58 10.76
CA VAL A 94 3.51 -11.61 11.38
C VAL A 94 4.02 -10.18 11.52
N LYS A 95 4.26 -9.77 12.76
CA LYS A 95 4.68 -8.41 13.13
C LYS A 95 5.91 -8.45 14.03
N ALA A 96 6.72 -7.39 13.94
CA ALA A 96 7.70 -7.10 14.96
C ALA A 96 7.08 -6.19 16.03
N ILE A 97 7.35 -6.49 17.29
CA ILE A 97 6.83 -5.72 18.42
C ILE A 97 7.92 -4.75 18.90
N LEU A 98 7.66 -3.45 18.78
CA LEU A 98 8.54 -2.39 19.27
C LEU A 98 7.75 -1.43 20.15
N ASP A 99 8.02 -1.47 21.46
CA ASP A 99 7.45 -0.52 22.42
C ASP A 99 5.90 -0.42 22.36
N GLY A 100 5.24 -1.55 22.05
CA GLY A 100 3.78 -1.68 21.92
C GLY A 100 3.25 -1.53 20.48
N GLU A 101 4.08 -1.03 19.56
CA GLU A 101 3.76 -0.90 18.15
C GLU A 101 4.00 -2.22 17.40
N LYS A 102 3.21 -2.43 16.34
CA LYS A 102 3.23 -3.64 15.50
C LYS A 102 3.80 -3.28 14.12
N LEU A 103 5.12 -3.39 13.98
CA LEU A 103 5.79 -3.07 12.72
C LEU A 103 5.60 -4.19 11.69
N PRO A 104 5.39 -3.85 10.41
CA PRO A 104 5.22 -4.84 9.35
C PRO A 104 6.50 -5.64 9.09
N VAL A 105 6.35 -6.96 8.96
CA VAL A 105 7.37 -7.87 8.41
C VAL A 105 7.02 -8.14 6.95
N LYS A 106 7.95 -7.86 6.02
CA LYS A 106 7.71 -7.93 4.57
C LYS A 106 8.89 -8.56 3.85
N ILE A 107 8.61 -9.11 2.68
CA ILE A 107 9.63 -9.55 1.72
C ILE A 107 10.08 -8.33 0.93
N LEU A 108 11.39 -8.07 0.86
CA LEU A 108 11.94 -7.02 0.00
C LEU A 108 12.16 -7.57 -1.39
N VAL A 109 11.49 -6.98 -2.39
CA VAL A 109 11.56 -7.43 -3.77
C VAL A 109 12.96 -7.24 -4.33
N ASN A 110 13.55 -8.32 -4.84
CA ASN A 110 14.81 -8.32 -5.59
C ASN A 110 14.81 -9.46 -6.62
N ASP A 111 15.85 -9.51 -7.46
CA ASP A 111 16.02 -10.56 -8.48
C ASP A 111 16.72 -11.83 -7.93
N GLU A 112 16.94 -11.90 -6.62
CA GLU A 112 17.64 -13.03 -5.99
C GLU A 112 16.71 -14.21 -5.76
N GLN A 113 17.28 -15.42 -5.70
CA GLN A 113 16.50 -16.63 -5.44
C GLN A 113 15.79 -16.59 -4.07
N PHE A 114 16.41 -15.94 -3.07
CA PHE A 114 15.89 -15.83 -1.72
C PHE A 114 15.78 -14.38 -1.30
N ALA A 115 14.66 -13.75 -1.68
CA ALA A 115 14.36 -12.39 -1.29
C ALA A 115 14.32 -12.26 0.26
N PRO A 116 14.97 -11.25 0.84
CA PRO A 116 15.08 -11.13 2.28
C PRO A 116 13.74 -10.75 2.91
N VAL A 117 13.47 -11.34 4.08
CA VAL A 117 12.36 -10.94 4.95
C VAL A 117 12.88 -9.94 5.97
N SER A 118 12.23 -8.79 6.10
CA SER A 118 12.69 -7.69 6.95
C SER A 118 11.54 -6.97 7.63
N VAL A 119 11.84 -6.35 8.78
CA VAL A 119 10.93 -5.39 9.42
C VAL A 119 11.12 -4.03 8.73
N ILE A 120 10.02 -3.33 8.48
CA ILE A 120 10.05 -1.95 7.98
C ILE A 120 9.44 -1.06 9.06
N SER A 121 10.23 -0.14 9.62
CA SER A 121 9.72 0.86 10.56
C SER A 121 8.90 1.93 9.84
N ASP A 122 8.12 2.70 10.61
CA ASP A 122 7.31 3.81 10.07
C ASP A 122 8.15 4.90 9.38
N ASN A 123 9.42 5.04 9.76
CA ASN A 123 10.38 5.95 9.12
C ASN A 123 11.07 5.34 7.89
N GLY A 124 10.71 4.12 7.48
CA GLY A 124 11.30 3.41 6.35
C GLY A 124 12.63 2.69 6.65
N ASN A 125 13.11 2.69 7.89
CA ASN A 125 14.28 1.89 8.26
C ASN A 125 13.98 0.39 8.15
N VAL A 126 14.97 -0.36 7.67
CA VAL A 126 14.88 -1.81 7.44
C VAL A 126 15.68 -2.54 8.52
N TYR A 127 15.06 -3.52 9.18
CA TYR A 127 15.72 -4.38 10.18
C TYR A 127 15.72 -5.83 9.71
N SER A 128 16.91 -6.44 9.66
CA SER A 128 17.06 -7.84 9.26
C SER A 128 16.51 -8.78 10.34
N LEU A 129 15.85 -9.84 9.90
CA LEU A 129 15.45 -10.96 10.76
C LEU A 129 16.59 -11.97 10.86
N ASN A 130 16.79 -12.51 12.06
CA ASN A 130 17.71 -13.61 12.35
C ASN A 130 17.00 -14.69 13.16
N ALA A 131 17.45 -15.93 13.02
CA ALA A 131 17.00 -17.11 13.74
C ALA A 131 18.19 -17.94 14.22
#